data_AF-A0A4Q3HPY7-F1
#
_entry.id   AF-A0A4Q3HPY7-F1
#
_cell.length_a   1.000
_cell.length_b   1.000
_cell.length_c   1.000
_cell.angle_alpha   90.00
_cell.angle_beta   90.00
_cell.angle_gamma   90.00
#
_symmetry.space_group_name_H-M   'P 1'
#
loop_
_entity.id
_entity.type
_entity.pdbx_description
1 polymer ?
#
loop_
_entity_poly.entity_id
_entity_poly.type
_entity_poly.pdbx_seq_one_letter_code
_entity_poly.pdbx_strand_id
1 'polypeptide(L)'
;AEPENIENTVLLIGFGRFGQIVSQPVLARGYTLSIIDSNAEFIRDIGDFGFKVYYGDGVRPEILHAAGAATARAILICVDDKEAALKIAEIVKEEFPLVPVLARAYDRGHAIDLLKAGVDYQVRETYDSALNFGGEVLRTLGEADETALQMVEEFREIDRERFALEQVGGIYAGRSLIKGNAQPADIIAAKTARERERRAAAQDAAQGAAR
;
A
#
# COMPACT_ATOMS: atom_id res chain seq x y z
N ALA A 1 7.79 -23.46 -28.02
CA ALA A 1 6.86 -22.44 -27.51
C ALA A 1 7.29 -21.11 -28.10
N GLU A 2 6.40 -20.40 -28.78
CA GLU A 2 6.68 -19.04 -29.25
C GLU A 2 6.97 -18.12 -28.05
N PRO A 3 7.72 -17.01 -28.24
CA PRO A 3 7.98 -16.07 -27.15
C PRO A 3 6.65 -15.39 -26.75
N GLU A 4 5.99 -15.94 -25.75
CA GLU A 4 4.73 -15.42 -25.20
C GLU A 4 4.92 -13.98 -24.74
N ASN A 5 4.18 -13.10 -25.43
CA ASN A 5 3.93 -11.67 -25.21
C ASN A 5 4.38 -11.13 -23.84
N ILE A 6 5.68 -10.83 -23.73
CA ILE A 6 6.32 -10.35 -22.49
C ILE A 6 5.80 -8.95 -22.12
N GLU A 7 5.27 -8.20 -23.10
CA GLU A 7 4.85 -6.81 -22.96
C GLU A 7 3.68 -6.57 -22.01
N ASN A 8 2.92 -7.59 -21.58
CA ASN A 8 1.80 -7.47 -20.62
C ASN A 8 2.07 -8.16 -19.27
N THR A 9 3.34 -8.42 -18.96
CA THR A 9 3.72 -9.16 -17.74
C THR A 9 4.02 -8.23 -16.57
N VAL A 10 3.51 -8.57 -15.39
CA VAL A 10 3.91 -7.97 -14.11
C VAL A 10 4.83 -8.95 -13.39
N LEU A 11 5.98 -8.47 -12.90
CA LEU A 11 6.88 -9.26 -12.08
C LEU A 11 6.46 -9.13 -10.62
N LEU A 12 6.22 -10.25 -9.95
CA LEU A 12 5.83 -10.34 -8.54
C LEU A 12 6.90 -11.06 -7.75
N ILE A 13 7.49 -10.38 -6.76
CA ILE A 13 8.57 -10.89 -5.92
C ILE A 13 7.99 -11.16 -4.54
N GLY A 14 7.82 -12.44 -4.19
CA GLY A 14 7.13 -12.89 -2.99
C GLY A 14 5.65 -13.19 -3.25
N PHE A 15 5.31 -14.48 -3.29
CA PHE A 15 3.98 -15.03 -3.50
C PHE A 15 3.35 -15.59 -2.22
N GLY A 16 3.65 -14.96 -1.08
CA GLY A 16 2.96 -15.21 0.17
C GLY A 16 1.54 -14.64 0.20
N ARG A 17 0.94 -14.57 1.39
CA ARG A 17 -0.44 -14.07 1.61
C ARG A 17 -0.73 -12.73 0.93
N PHE A 18 0.22 -11.80 0.98
CA PHE A 18 0.07 -10.48 0.36
C PHE A 18 0.10 -10.56 -1.17
N GLY A 19 1.12 -11.20 -1.75
CA GLY A 19 1.26 -11.35 -3.21
C GLY A 19 0.10 -12.14 -3.83
N GLN A 20 -0.43 -13.15 -3.13
CA GLN A 20 -1.60 -13.91 -3.55
C GLN A 20 -2.87 -13.05 -3.67
N ILE A 21 -3.06 -12.08 -2.76
CA ILE A 21 -4.22 -11.18 -2.82
C ILE A 21 -4.03 -10.11 -3.89
N VAL A 22 -2.85 -9.48 -3.96
CA VAL A 22 -2.55 -8.42 -4.93
C VAL A 22 -2.56 -8.94 -6.38
N SER A 23 -2.23 -10.21 -6.61
CA SER A 23 -2.26 -10.81 -7.93
C SER A 23 -3.67 -10.93 -8.54
N GLN A 24 -4.71 -11.11 -7.72
CA GLN A 24 -6.08 -11.38 -8.20
C GLN A 24 -6.64 -10.28 -9.12
N PRO A 25 -6.66 -8.99 -8.73
CA PRO A 25 -7.18 -7.93 -9.61
C PRO A 25 -6.33 -7.76 -10.88
N VAL A 26 -5.02 -8.01 -10.80
CA VAL A 26 -4.10 -7.94 -11.95
C VAL A 26 -4.43 -9.03 -12.97
N LEU A 27 -4.57 -10.28 -12.51
CA LEU A 27 -4.97 -11.42 -13.33
C LEU A 27 -6.38 -11.25 -13.90
N ALA A 28 -7.34 -10.78 -13.09
CA ALA A 28 -8.72 -10.54 -13.52
C ALA A 28 -8.81 -9.51 -14.66
N ARG A 29 -7.83 -8.61 -14.78
CA ARG A 29 -7.77 -7.61 -15.85
C ARG A 29 -7.13 -8.13 -17.15
N GLY A 30 -6.54 -9.33 -17.11
CA GLY A 30 -5.90 -10.00 -18.25
C GLY A 30 -4.38 -9.80 -18.34
N TYR A 31 -3.73 -9.28 -17.29
CA TYR A 31 -2.28 -9.26 -17.21
C TYR A 31 -1.75 -10.65 -16.83
N THR A 32 -0.53 -10.95 -17.27
CA THR A 32 0.19 -12.17 -16.89
C THR A 32 1.16 -11.89 -15.74
N LEU A 33 1.52 -12.94 -15.00
CA LEU A 33 2.48 -12.85 -13.90
C LEU A 33 3.74 -13.65 -14.18
N SER A 34 4.87 -13.02 -13.89
CA SER A 34 6.16 -13.67 -13.64
C SER A 34 6.41 -13.60 -12.14
N ILE A 35 6.72 -14.73 -11.49
CA ILE A 35 6.77 -14.82 -10.03
C ILE A 35 8.17 -15.26 -9.60
N ILE A 36 8.77 -14.54 -8.64
CA ILE A 36 9.95 -14.98 -7.90
C ILE A 36 9.52 -15.33 -6.48
N ASP A 37 9.82 -16.53 -6.02
CA ASP A 37 9.60 -16.94 -4.63
C ASP A 37 10.72 -17.87 -4.13
N SER A 38 11.02 -17.81 -2.84
CA SER A 38 12.06 -18.62 -2.20
C SER A 38 11.52 -19.89 -1.54
N ASN A 39 10.19 -20.08 -1.50
CA ASN A 39 9.55 -21.26 -0.93
C ASN A 39 9.24 -22.31 -2.00
N ALA A 40 10.03 -23.38 -2.02
CA ALA A 40 9.91 -24.47 -2.99
C ALA A 40 8.60 -25.29 -2.87
N GLU A 41 7.95 -25.30 -1.69
CA GLU A 41 6.66 -25.98 -1.53
C GLU A 41 5.56 -25.21 -2.27
N PHE A 42 5.48 -23.90 -2.08
CA PHE A 42 4.49 -23.08 -2.78
C PHE A 42 4.65 -23.14 -4.30
N ILE A 43 5.88 -23.16 -4.81
CA ILE A 43 6.13 -23.20 -6.27
C ILE A 43 5.53 -24.46 -6.92
N ARG A 44 5.59 -25.61 -6.23
CA ARG A 44 5.03 -26.85 -6.75
C ARG A 44 3.52 -26.77 -6.88
N ASP A 45 2.86 -26.16 -5.90
CA ASP A 45 1.40 -26.04 -5.87
C ASP A 45 0.87 -25.04 -6.90
N ILE A 46 1.65 -24.02 -7.27
CA ILE A 46 1.23 -22.99 -8.22
C ILE A 46 1.67 -23.26 -9.68
N GLY A 47 2.62 -24.18 -9.90
CA GLY A 47 3.10 -24.52 -11.24
C GLY A 47 1.99 -25.01 -12.18
N ASP A 48 0.98 -25.68 -11.62
CA ASP A 48 -0.18 -26.18 -12.34
C ASP A 48 -1.11 -25.08 -12.87
N PHE A 49 -0.99 -23.85 -12.34
CA PHE A 49 -1.79 -22.70 -12.76
C PHE A 49 -1.21 -21.96 -13.97
N GLY A 50 -0.09 -22.44 -14.54
CA GLY A 50 0.50 -21.89 -15.76
C GLY A 50 1.28 -20.58 -15.59
N PHE A 51 1.64 -20.21 -14.35
CA PHE A 51 2.50 -19.05 -14.10
C PHE A 51 3.96 -19.33 -14.46
N LYS A 52 4.69 -18.30 -14.90
CA LYS A 52 6.16 -18.37 -14.99
C LYS A 52 6.72 -18.18 -13.59
N VAL A 53 7.27 -19.23 -13.00
CA VAL A 53 7.74 -19.21 -11.62
C VAL A 53 9.25 -19.47 -11.58
N TYR A 54 9.95 -18.60 -10.86
CA TYR A 54 11.39 -18.63 -10.67
C TYR A 54 11.68 -18.86 -9.19
N TYR A 55 12.34 -19.98 -8.90
CA TYR A 55 12.78 -20.27 -7.55
C TYR A 55 14.05 -19.50 -7.24
N GLY A 56 14.00 -18.68 -6.18
CA GLY A 56 15.18 -18.11 -5.56
C GLY A 56 14.94 -16.77 -4.87
N ASP A 57 16.03 -16.07 -4.60
CA ASP A 57 16.04 -14.83 -3.84
C ASP A 57 15.96 -13.62 -4.79
N GLY A 58 14.97 -12.75 -4.56
CA GLY A 58 14.79 -11.51 -5.33
C GLY A 58 15.96 -10.53 -5.20
N VAL A 59 16.83 -10.69 -4.20
CA VAL A 59 18.07 -9.90 -4.03
C VAL A 59 19.12 -10.25 -5.08
N ARG A 60 18.96 -11.33 -5.86
CA ARG A 60 19.92 -11.75 -6.88
C ARG A 60 19.58 -11.15 -8.25
N PRO A 61 20.42 -10.26 -8.82
CA PRO A 61 20.20 -9.67 -10.14
C PRO A 61 19.94 -10.69 -11.25
N GLU A 62 20.69 -11.80 -11.27
CA GLU A 62 20.50 -12.83 -12.29
C GLU A 62 19.08 -13.40 -12.31
N ILE A 63 18.43 -13.50 -11.15
CA ILE A 63 17.06 -14.00 -11.02
C ILE A 63 16.07 -12.95 -11.53
N LEU A 64 16.28 -11.67 -11.20
CA LEU A 64 15.46 -10.56 -11.70
C LEU A 64 15.50 -10.49 -13.24
N HIS A 65 16.69 -10.61 -13.82
CA HIS A 65 16.87 -10.67 -15.27
C HIS A 65 16.15 -11.87 -15.89
N ALA A 66 16.36 -13.08 -15.33
CA ALA A 66 15.71 -14.29 -15.84
C ALA A 66 14.18 -14.20 -15.77
N ALA A 67 13.65 -13.54 -14.74
CA ALA A 67 12.22 -13.32 -14.53
C ALA A 67 11.62 -12.21 -15.40
N GLY A 68 12.43 -11.53 -16.21
CA GLY A 68 11.98 -10.52 -17.16
C GLY A 68 11.76 -9.13 -16.56
N ALA A 69 12.47 -8.78 -15.47
CA ALA A 69 12.35 -7.48 -14.81
C ALA A 69 12.49 -6.29 -15.79
N ALA A 70 13.46 -6.34 -16.71
CA ALA A 70 13.73 -5.28 -17.68
C ALA A 70 12.57 -4.96 -18.64
N THR A 71 11.68 -5.93 -18.86
CA THR A 71 10.56 -5.85 -19.81
C THR A 71 9.21 -5.86 -19.11
N ALA A 72 9.19 -5.94 -17.78
CA ALA A 72 7.97 -5.97 -17.00
C ALA A 72 7.26 -4.61 -17.06
N ARG A 73 5.92 -4.62 -17.05
CA ARG A 73 5.12 -3.39 -16.95
C ARG A 73 5.20 -2.75 -15.58
N ALA A 74 5.40 -3.57 -14.55
CA ALA A 74 5.62 -3.16 -13.18
C ALA A 74 6.30 -4.29 -12.42
N ILE A 75 7.00 -3.94 -11.36
CA ILE A 75 7.61 -4.87 -10.40
C ILE A 75 6.91 -4.66 -9.06
N LEU A 76 6.37 -5.74 -8.50
CA LEU A 76 5.72 -5.77 -7.21
C LEU A 76 6.63 -6.47 -6.19
N ILE A 77 7.12 -5.73 -5.20
CA ILE A 77 7.91 -6.27 -4.09
C ILE A 77 6.94 -6.60 -2.95
N CYS A 78 6.71 -7.89 -2.71
CA CYS A 78 5.69 -8.41 -1.80
C CYS A 78 6.25 -9.32 -0.69
N VAL A 79 7.58 -9.39 -0.57
CA VAL A 79 8.28 -10.09 0.53
C VAL A 79 7.97 -9.41 1.88
N ASP A 80 8.03 -10.18 2.97
CA ASP A 80 7.74 -9.71 4.33
C ASP A 80 8.99 -9.29 5.12
N ASP A 81 10.16 -9.78 4.73
CA ASP A 81 11.46 -9.33 5.26
C ASP A 81 11.78 -7.90 4.79
N LYS A 82 12.00 -6.98 5.74
CA LYS A 82 12.12 -5.53 5.45
C LYS A 82 13.42 -5.23 4.74
N GLU A 83 14.50 -5.83 5.22
CA GLU A 83 15.86 -5.65 4.73
C GLU A 83 15.97 -6.17 3.30
N ALA A 84 15.39 -7.34 3.01
CA ALA A 84 15.30 -7.88 1.67
C ALA A 84 14.43 -7.00 0.75
N ALA A 85 13.25 -6.57 1.20
CA ALA A 85 12.39 -5.69 0.40
C ALA A 85 13.10 -4.39 -0.02
N LEU A 86 13.78 -3.73 0.92
CA LEU A 86 14.56 -2.54 0.66
C LEU A 86 15.72 -2.84 -0.29
N LYS A 87 16.42 -3.96 -0.09
CA LYS A 87 17.55 -4.32 -0.95
C LYS A 87 17.13 -4.62 -2.39
N ILE A 88 16.01 -5.32 -2.56
CA ILE A 88 15.40 -5.57 -3.87
C ILE A 88 15.04 -4.24 -4.53
N ALA A 89 14.44 -3.31 -3.79
CA ALA A 89 14.07 -2.00 -4.33
C ALA A 89 15.30 -1.23 -4.84
N GLU A 90 16.39 -1.18 -4.07
CA GLU A 90 17.64 -0.56 -4.50
C GLU A 90 18.18 -1.16 -5.81
N ILE A 91 18.28 -2.49 -5.87
CA ILE A 91 18.79 -3.21 -7.06
C ILE A 91 17.90 -2.94 -8.27
N VAL A 92 16.59 -3.04 -8.10
CA VAL A 92 15.64 -2.83 -9.20
C VAL A 92 15.70 -1.39 -9.71
N LYS A 93 15.80 -0.39 -8.84
CA LYS A 93 15.90 1.01 -9.27
C LYS A 93 17.27 1.33 -9.88
N GLU A 94 18.33 0.62 -9.52
CA GLU A 94 19.65 0.73 -10.14
C GLU A 94 19.67 0.10 -11.55
N GLU A 95 19.20 -1.13 -11.69
CA GLU A 95 19.29 -1.90 -12.95
C GLU A 95 18.15 -1.63 -13.92
N PHE A 96 16.95 -1.34 -13.40
CA PHE A 96 15.72 -1.16 -14.18
C PHE A 96 15.03 0.18 -13.85
N PRO A 97 15.73 1.33 -13.97
CA PRO A 97 15.25 2.62 -13.46
C PRO A 97 13.92 3.09 -14.07
N LEU A 98 13.59 2.61 -15.28
CA LEU A 98 12.38 2.99 -16.01
C LEU A 98 11.15 2.13 -15.66
N VAL A 99 11.33 1.02 -14.94
CA VAL A 99 10.22 0.13 -14.60
C VAL A 99 9.56 0.64 -13.32
N PRO A 100 8.23 0.84 -13.29
CA PRO A 100 7.52 1.21 -12.08
C PRO A 100 7.65 0.11 -11.01
N VAL A 101 8.03 0.51 -9.80
CA VAL A 101 8.19 -0.38 -8.65
C VAL A 101 7.15 -0.05 -7.59
N LEU A 102 6.39 -1.06 -7.17
CA LEU A 102 5.44 -0.96 -6.08
C LEU A 102 5.85 -1.91 -4.96
N ALA A 103 5.90 -1.43 -3.72
CA ALA A 103 6.43 -2.22 -2.61
C ALA A 103 5.45 -2.32 -1.43
N ARG A 104 5.37 -3.52 -0.86
CA ARG A 104 4.83 -3.76 0.47
C ARG A 104 5.81 -3.19 1.49
N ALA A 105 5.33 -2.27 2.32
CA ALA A 105 6.04 -1.79 3.50
C ALA A 105 5.51 -2.52 4.74
N TYR A 106 6.42 -2.92 5.62
CA TYR A 106 6.05 -3.53 6.90
C TYR A 106 5.45 -2.49 7.86
N ASP A 107 6.09 -1.33 7.96
CA ASP A 107 5.67 -0.22 8.82
C ASP A 107 5.96 1.13 8.16
N ARG A 108 5.70 2.19 8.91
CA ARG A 108 5.90 3.59 8.48
C ARG A 108 7.36 3.97 8.25
N GLY A 109 8.30 3.44 9.04
CA GLY A 109 9.73 3.70 8.82
C GLY A 109 10.20 3.05 7.53
N HIS A 110 9.86 1.76 7.36
CA HIS A 110 10.17 1.00 6.16
C HIS A 110 9.55 1.65 4.89
N ALA A 111 8.31 2.15 4.99
CA ALA A 111 7.68 2.91 3.91
C ALA A 111 8.48 4.15 3.48
N ILE A 112 9.04 4.89 4.43
CA ILE A 112 9.90 6.06 4.15
C ILE A 112 11.20 5.62 3.48
N ASP A 113 11.80 4.53 3.95
CA ASP A 113 13.06 4.01 3.39
C ASP A 113 12.87 3.52 1.94
N LEU A 114 11.75 2.83 1.64
CA LEU A 114 11.38 2.43 0.29
C LEU A 114 11.19 3.63 -0.65
N LEU A 115 10.55 4.72 -0.17
CA LEU A 115 10.42 5.94 -0.95
C LEU A 115 11.78 6.58 -1.25
N LYS A 116 12.70 6.59 -0.27
CA LYS A 116 14.07 7.08 -0.48
C LYS A 116 14.85 6.21 -1.45
N ALA A 117 14.58 4.91 -1.49
CA ALA A 117 15.14 3.98 -2.48
C ALA A 117 14.56 4.18 -3.90
N GLY A 118 13.56 5.06 -4.07
CA GLY A 118 13.00 5.41 -5.38
C GLY A 118 11.83 4.54 -5.82
N VAL A 119 11.18 3.82 -4.89
CA VAL A 119 9.94 3.09 -5.17
C VAL A 119 8.82 4.07 -5.53
N ASP A 120 8.08 3.75 -6.58
CA ASP A 120 7.03 4.61 -7.14
C ASP A 120 5.75 4.61 -6.30
N TYR A 121 5.44 3.51 -5.62
CA TYR A 121 4.33 3.40 -4.68
C TYR A 121 4.61 2.41 -3.56
N GLN A 122 4.21 2.74 -2.33
CA GLN A 122 4.27 1.80 -1.22
C GLN A 122 2.95 1.72 -0.46
N VAL A 123 2.68 0.56 0.13
CA VAL A 123 1.56 0.37 1.05
C VAL A 123 2.01 -0.36 2.31
N ARG A 124 1.59 0.14 3.47
CA ARG A 124 1.85 -0.51 4.76
C ARG A 124 0.89 -1.67 4.95
N GLU A 125 1.44 -2.86 5.16
CA GLU A 125 0.72 -4.13 5.04
C GLU A 125 -0.50 -4.28 5.96
N THR A 126 -0.48 -3.69 7.16
CA THR A 126 -1.58 -3.81 8.14
C THR A 126 -2.48 -2.58 8.19
N TYR A 127 -2.09 -1.48 7.55
CA TYR A 127 -2.67 -0.17 7.80
C TYR A 127 -4.16 -0.10 7.43
N ASP A 128 -4.50 -0.47 6.20
CA ASP A 128 -5.89 -0.40 5.72
C ASP A 128 -6.82 -1.34 6.48
N SER A 129 -6.36 -2.56 6.74
CA SER A 129 -7.09 -3.56 7.53
C SER A 129 -7.31 -3.10 8.97
N ALA A 130 -6.31 -2.49 9.60
CA ALA A 130 -6.41 -1.97 10.97
C ALA A 130 -7.39 -0.81 11.07
N LEU A 131 -7.44 0.08 10.07
CA LEU A 131 -8.42 1.16 10.03
C LEU A 131 -9.85 0.68 9.82
N ASN A 132 -10.05 -0.30 8.93
CA ASN A 132 -11.35 -0.92 8.74
C ASN A 132 -11.83 -1.61 10.04
N PHE A 133 -10.92 -2.30 10.73
CA PHE A 133 -11.19 -2.88 12.05
C PHE A 133 -11.52 -1.80 13.09
N GLY A 134 -10.79 -0.68 13.10
CA GLY A 134 -11.10 0.46 13.96
C GLY A 134 -12.51 1.03 13.74
N GLY A 135 -12.99 1.08 12.49
CA GLY A 135 -14.37 1.45 12.19
C GLY A 135 -15.40 0.50 12.81
N GLU A 136 -15.12 -0.81 12.83
CA GLU A 136 -15.98 -1.80 13.48
C GLU A 136 -15.98 -1.66 15.01
N VAL A 137 -14.81 -1.32 15.59
CA VAL A 137 -14.71 -1.00 17.02
C VAL A 137 -15.59 0.20 17.37
N LEU A 138 -15.55 1.28 16.57
CA LEU A 138 -16.39 2.47 16.81
C LEU A 138 -17.89 2.13 16.78
N ARG A 139 -18.33 1.34 15.80
CA ARG A 139 -19.72 0.86 15.72
C ARG A 139 -20.11 0.03 16.95
N THR A 140 -19.24 -0.88 17.37
CA THR A 140 -19.45 -1.73 18.56
C THR A 140 -19.57 -0.89 19.84
N LEU A 141 -18.88 0.24 19.90
CA LEU A 141 -18.95 1.20 21.02
C LEU A 141 -20.18 2.12 20.97
N GLY A 142 -21.01 2.02 19.92
CA GLY A 142 -22.29 2.73 19.82
C GLY A 142 -22.28 3.94 18.88
N GLU A 143 -21.20 4.19 18.14
CA GLU A 143 -21.20 5.20 17.09
C GLU A 143 -22.08 4.79 15.92
N ALA A 144 -22.79 5.76 15.31
CA ALA A 144 -23.56 5.51 14.10
C ALA A 144 -22.63 5.20 12.90
N ASP A 145 -23.07 4.34 11.99
CA ASP A 145 -22.28 3.89 10.83
C ASP A 145 -21.64 5.02 10.04
N GLU A 146 -22.41 6.07 9.73
CA GLU A 146 -21.91 7.25 9.00
C GLU A 146 -20.81 7.97 9.77
N THR A 147 -20.95 8.08 11.10
CA THR A 147 -19.96 8.74 11.96
C THR A 147 -18.69 7.89 12.06
N ALA A 148 -18.80 6.57 12.23
CA ALA A 148 -17.65 5.68 12.27
C ALA A 148 -16.86 5.72 10.93
N LEU A 149 -17.56 5.70 9.80
CA LEU A 149 -16.95 5.84 8.48
C LEU A 149 -16.23 7.18 8.32
N GLN A 150 -16.88 8.28 8.72
CA GLN A 150 -16.28 9.61 8.67
C GLN A 150 -15.00 9.69 9.52
N MET A 151 -15.02 9.16 10.75
CA MET A 151 -13.85 9.17 11.63
C MET A 151 -12.67 8.36 11.07
N VAL A 152 -12.94 7.20 10.45
CA VAL A 152 -11.91 6.41 9.78
C VAL A 152 -11.29 7.19 8.62
N GLU A 153 -12.11 7.84 7.79
CA GLU A 153 -11.60 8.65 6.66
C GLU A 153 -10.80 9.87 7.15
N GLU A 154 -11.28 10.57 8.18
CA GLU A 154 -10.52 11.67 8.79
C GLU A 154 -9.16 11.20 9.32
N PHE A 155 -9.10 10.00 9.90
CA PHE A 155 -7.83 9.42 10.33
C PHE A 155 -6.91 9.10 9.14
N ARG A 156 -7.46 8.62 8.01
CA ARG A 156 -6.70 8.41 6.77
C ARG A 156 -6.04 9.70 6.30
N GLU A 157 -6.77 10.81 6.31
CA GLU A 157 -6.22 12.12 5.94
C GLU A 157 -5.09 12.56 6.86
N ILE A 158 -5.30 12.46 8.18
CA ILE A 158 -4.28 12.84 9.18
C ILE A 158 -3.02 12.01 9.01
N ASP A 159 -3.17 10.70 8.81
CA ASP A 159 -2.05 9.78 8.63
C ASP A 159 -1.27 10.05 7.32
N ARG A 160 -1.98 10.44 6.23
CA ARG A 160 -1.36 10.89 4.97
C ARG A 160 -0.57 12.19 5.15
N GLU A 161 -1.16 13.19 5.80
CA GLU A 161 -0.48 14.45 6.11
C GLU A 161 0.77 14.20 6.95
N ARG A 162 0.62 13.37 8.00
CA ARG A 162 1.72 12.96 8.87
C ARG A 162 2.84 12.27 8.09
N PHE A 163 2.49 11.35 7.19
CA PHE A 163 3.45 10.63 6.36
C PHE A 163 4.23 11.58 5.43
N ALA A 164 3.55 12.55 4.80
CA ALA A 164 4.19 13.55 3.97
C ALA A 164 5.19 14.42 4.76
N LEU A 165 4.85 14.82 5.99
CA LEU A 165 5.76 15.57 6.86
C LEU A 165 6.99 14.73 7.24
N GLU A 166 6.80 13.46 7.59
CA GLU A 166 7.88 12.57 8.02
C GLU A 166 8.83 12.17 6.88
N GLN A 167 8.33 12.16 5.65
CA GLN A 167 9.15 11.94 4.46
C GLN A 167 10.23 13.03 4.30
N VAL A 168 9.90 14.29 4.62
CA VAL A 168 10.81 15.44 4.46
C VAL A 168 11.57 15.77 5.75
N GLY A 169 10.88 15.78 6.89
CA GLY A 169 11.42 16.24 8.18
C GLY A 169 11.88 15.13 9.12
N GLY A 170 11.86 13.87 8.67
CA GLY A 170 12.20 12.69 9.49
C GLY A 170 11.07 12.25 10.41
N ILE A 171 11.29 11.12 11.13
CA ILE A 171 10.23 10.38 11.86
C ILE A 171 9.48 11.20 12.93
N TYR A 172 10.04 12.33 13.37
CA TYR A 172 9.42 13.19 14.39
C TYR A 172 8.63 14.36 13.82
N ALA A 173 8.71 14.65 12.52
CA ALA A 173 8.08 15.81 11.91
C ALA A 173 6.55 15.80 12.00
N GLY A 174 5.96 14.61 12.13
CA GLY A 174 4.51 14.40 12.27
C GLY A 174 4.01 14.19 13.71
N ARG A 175 4.84 14.39 14.73
CA ARG A 175 4.52 13.99 16.12
C ARG A 175 3.27 14.68 16.69
N SER A 176 2.98 15.92 16.28
CA SER A 176 1.80 16.68 16.70
C SER A 176 0.47 16.04 16.24
N LEU A 177 0.52 15.19 15.20
CA LEU A 177 -0.64 14.50 14.64
C LEU A 177 -0.90 13.13 15.31
N ILE A 178 -0.04 12.73 16.26
CA ILE A 178 -0.19 11.47 17.01
C ILE A 178 -1.15 11.70 18.17
N LYS A 179 -2.30 11.02 18.14
CA LYS A 179 -3.20 10.97 19.29
C LYS A 179 -2.67 10.00 20.34
N GLY A 180 -2.68 10.44 21.59
CA GLY A 180 -2.49 9.58 22.75
C GLY A 180 -3.40 10.06 23.88
N ASN A 181 -3.48 9.30 24.96
CA ASN A 181 -4.35 9.61 26.11
C ASN A 181 -4.06 10.98 26.77
N ALA A 182 -2.93 11.62 26.43
CA ALA A 182 -2.56 12.95 26.90
C ALA A 182 -3.17 14.11 26.08
N GLN A 183 -3.76 13.82 24.92
CA GLN A 183 -4.45 14.81 24.09
C GLN A 183 -5.95 14.46 24.06
N PRO A 184 -6.87 15.37 24.44
CA PRO A 184 -8.30 15.10 24.38
C PRO A 184 -8.73 14.77 22.94
N ALA A 185 -9.87 14.09 22.79
CA ALA A 185 -10.42 13.56 21.53
C ALA A 185 -10.63 14.61 20.40
N ASP A 186 -10.38 15.89 20.71
CA ASP A 186 -10.89 17.08 20.07
C ASP A 186 -10.45 17.32 18.63
N ILE A 187 -9.41 16.70 18.09
CA ILE A 187 -8.99 17.04 16.70
C ILE A 187 -9.96 16.48 15.64
N ILE A 188 -10.47 15.26 15.85
CA ILE A 188 -11.48 14.66 14.93
C ILE A 188 -12.84 15.30 15.22
N ALA A 189 -13.24 15.35 16.49
CA ALA A 189 -14.48 16.02 16.90
C ALA A 189 -14.54 17.50 16.46
N ALA A 190 -13.44 18.26 16.46
CA ALA A 190 -13.42 19.64 16.00
C ALA A 190 -13.46 19.78 14.47
N LYS A 191 -12.90 18.83 13.70
CA LYS A 191 -13.02 18.84 12.24
C LYS A 191 -14.45 18.44 11.84
N THR A 192 -14.99 17.38 12.44
CA THR A 192 -16.39 16.96 12.30
C THR A 192 -17.37 18.06 12.73
N ALA A 193 -17.12 18.77 13.84
CA ALA A 193 -17.97 19.87 14.31
C ALA A 193 -17.93 21.07 13.36
N ARG A 194 -16.75 21.48 12.90
CA ARG A 194 -16.59 22.58 11.93
C ARG A 194 -17.23 22.25 10.57
N GLU A 195 -17.17 21.00 10.14
CA GLU A 195 -17.84 20.56 8.91
C GLU A 195 -19.36 20.48 9.08
N ARG A 196 -19.86 20.04 10.24
CA ARG A 196 -21.30 20.11 10.59
C ARG A 196 -21.81 21.55 10.58
N GLU A 197 -21.07 22.47 11.21
CA GLU A 197 -21.38 23.91 11.22
C GLU A 197 -21.39 24.49 9.80
N ARG A 198 -20.40 24.15 8.96
CA ARG A 198 -20.35 24.58 7.56
C ARG A 198 -21.48 24.02 6.71
N ARG A 199 -21.84 22.74 6.87
CA ARG A 199 -22.96 22.11 6.14
C ARG A 199 -24.30 22.70 6.57
N ALA A 200 -24.51 22.91 7.86
CA ALA A 200 -25.71 23.58 8.38
C ALA A 200 -25.82 25.01 7.82
N ALA A 201 -24.74 25.79 7.88
CA ALA A 201 -24.72 27.15 7.32
C ALA A 201 -24.98 27.19 5.80
N ALA A 202 -24.49 26.21 5.05
CA ALA A 202 -24.75 26.11 3.61
C ALA A 202 -26.21 25.73 3.29
N GLN A 203 -26.83 24.89 4.11
CA GLN A 203 -28.25 24.52 3.97
C GLN A 203 -29.19 25.67 4.31
N ASP A 204 -28.88 26.42 5.38
CA ASP A 204 -29.64 27.62 5.76
C ASP A 204 -29.54 28.72 4.69
N ALA A 205 -28.35 28.92 4.10
CA ALA A 205 -28.15 29.86 3.00
C ALA A 205 -28.94 29.47 1.74
N ALA A 206 -29.00 28.17 1.42
CA ALA A 206 -29.77 27.66 0.28
C ALA A 206 -31.28 27.78 0.49
N GLN A 207 -31.79 27.59 1.72
CA GLN A 207 -33.21 27.76 2.05
C GLN A 207 -33.62 29.24 2.12
N GLY A 208 -32.72 30.12 2.54
CA GLY A 208 -32.93 31.58 2.54
C GLY A 208 -32.96 32.19 1.14
N ALA A 209 -32.19 31.65 0.19
CA ALA A 209 -32.16 32.12 -1.20
C ALA A 209 -33.37 31.65 -2.04
N ALA A 210 -34.15 30.69 -1.54
CA ALA A 210 -35.34 30.14 -2.20
C ALA A 210 -36.67 30.77 -1.73
N ARG A 211 -36.61 31.81 -0.88
CA ARG A 211 -37.74 32.63 -0.43
C ARG A 211 -37.63 34.04 -1.00
#